data_AF-A0A7C8EIP3-F1
#
_entry.id   AF-A0A7C8EIP3-F1
#
_cell.length_a   1.000
_cell.length_b   1.000
_cell.length_c   1.000
_cell.angle_alpha   90.00
_cell.angle_beta   90.00
_cell.angle_gamma   90.00
#
_symmetry.space_group_name_H-M   'P 1'
#
loop_
_entity.id
_entity.type
_entity.pdbx_description
1 polymer ?
#
loop_
_entity_poly.entity_id
_entity_poly.type
_entity_poly.pdbx_seq_one_letter_code
_entity_poly.pdbx_strand_id
1 'polypeptide(L)'
;MKRQIFFSFTIALLILSLNAPSAPAAPIIRISGTQPAHTVEVLELDDWTSLGRYGEGDTFRTFCLESGEYFRSGRTYYADISTAAVMGGESVSDPLDEKTAYIYTRYINGEYAGVSELDVQKAIWYLEDEDGGVNNSLVSEAAAAVSSGAWSGIGDVRVMNLWQCYDPQTDTYSGWAQDQLITVSVIPAPSAIMLSSVGLLAVRWLRRRKRL
;
A
#
# COMPACT_ATOMS: atom_id res chain seq x y z
N MET A 1 16.02 -2.87 84.53
CA MET A 1 16.94 -2.59 83.39
C MET A 1 16.47 -3.45 82.22
N LYS A 2 15.71 -2.88 81.27
CA LYS A 2 16.17 -2.41 79.95
C LYS A 2 16.58 -3.54 78.98
N ARG A 3 15.79 -3.65 77.89
CA ARG A 3 16.15 -4.01 76.48
C ARG A 3 16.36 -5.50 76.17
N GLN A 4 16.03 -6.05 74.99
CA GLN A 4 15.48 -5.50 73.74
C GLN A 4 14.87 -6.63 72.86
N ILE A 5 13.88 -6.22 72.07
CA ILE A 5 13.19 -6.85 70.94
C ILE A 5 14.15 -7.37 69.86
N PHE A 6 13.84 -8.50 69.21
CA PHE A 6 14.06 -8.68 67.76
C PHE A 6 12.97 -9.58 67.15
N PHE A 7 11.97 -8.94 66.54
CA PHE A 7 11.03 -9.57 65.61
C PHE A 7 11.71 -9.54 64.23
N SER A 8 11.96 -10.71 63.65
CA SER A 8 12.51 -10.83 62.29
C SER A 8 11.36 -10.68 61.28
N PHE A 9 11.25 -9.51 60.66
CA PHE A 9 10.35 -9.28 59.52
C PHE A 9 11.14 -9.51 58.24
N THR A 10 10.94 -10.66 57.59
CA THR A 10 11.43 -10.92 56.24
C THR A 10 10.52 -10.19 55.26
N ILE A 11 10.97 -9.05 54.74
CA ILE A 11 10.30 -8.33 53.65
C ILE A 11 10.60 -9.09 52.36
N ALA A 12 9.60 -9.80 51.84
CA ALA A 12 9.63 -10.34 50.48
C ALA A 12 9.34 -9.19 49.50
N LEU A 13 10.39 -8.68 48.85
CA LEU A 13 10.29 -7.68 47.80
C LEU A 13 9.82 -8.38 46.52
N LEU A 14 8.51 -8.33 46.25
CA LEU A 14 7.92 -8.79 45.00
C LEU A 14 8.21 -7.76 43.91
N ILE A 15 9.27 -7.98 43.13
CA ILE A 15 9.56 -7.18 41.92
C ILE A 15 8.55 -7.62 40.86
N LEU A 16 7.45 -6.87 40.75
CA LEU A 16 6.52 -6.98 39.63
C LEU A 16 7.15 -6.23 38.44
N SER A 17 7.97 -6.92 37.65
CA SER A 17 8.43 -6.38 36.37
C SER A 17 7.22 -6.29 35.43
N LEU A 18 6.66 -5.09 35.26
CA LEU A 18 5.78 -4.80 34.15
C LEU A 18 6.61 -4.98 32.87
N ASN A 19 6.48 -6.12 32.21
CA ASN A 19 6.79 -6.20 30.80
C ASN A 19 5.73 -5.36 30.09
N ALA A 20 5.99 -4.06 29.91
CA ALA A 20 5.24 -3.28 28.96
C ALA A 20 5.41 -3.98 27.61
N PRO A 21 4.32 -4.33 26.89
CA PRO A 21 4.47 -4.74 25.51
C PRO A 21 5.19 -3.60 24.80
N SER A 22 6.39 -3.89 24.27
CA SER A 22 7.07 -2.98 23.36
C SER A 22 6.06 -2.64 22.27
N ALA A 23 5.86 -1.34 22.01
CA ALA A 23 5.08 -0.91 20.86
C ALA A 23 5.59 -1.68 19.64
N PRO A 24 4.70 -2.28 18.81
CA PRO A 24 5.14 -2.97 17.61
C PRO A 24 6.03 -2.01 16.81
N ALA A 25 7.24 -2.46 16.49
CA ALA A 25 8.13 -1.72 15.62
C ALA A 25 7.43 -1.48 14.26
N ALA A 26 7.75 -0.36 13.62
CA ALA A 26 7.26 -0.05 12.29
C ALA A 26 7.37 -1.26 11.34
N PRO A 27 6.36 -1.56 10.49
CA PRO A 27 6.40 -2.69 9.59
C PRO A 27 7.67 -2.66 8.73
N ILE A 28 8.36 -3.80 8.69
CA ILE A 28 9.54 -3.97 7.85
C ILE A 28 9.16 -4.87 6.68
N ILE A 29 9.52 -4.44 5.48
CA ILE A 29 9.26 -5.16 4.24
C ILE A 29 10.55 -5.33 3.44
N ARG A 30 10.73 -6.49 2.85
CA ARG A 30 11.76 -6.74 1.84
C ARG A 30 11.09 -7.02 0.51
N ILE A 31 11.43 -6.25 -0.52
CA ILE A 31 10.78 -6.34 -1.83
C ILE A 31 11.77 -6.62 -2.96
N SER A 32 11.30 -7.29 -4.01
CA SER A 32 12.03 -7.53 -5.25
C SER A 32 11.29 -6.91 -6.44
N GLY A 33 12.02 -6.27 -7.35
CA GLY A 33 11.44 -5.65 -8.55
C GLY A 33 12.48 -4.99 -9.43
N THR A 34 12.02 -4.33 -10.49
CA THR A 34 12.84 -3.53 -11.42
C THR A 34 12.64 -2.03 -11.16
N GLN A 35 13.41 -1.18 -11.85
CA GLN A 35 13.29 0.27 -11.77
C GLN A 35 13.09 0.87 -13.17
N PRO A 36 12.04 1.67 -13.42
CA PRO A 36 10.88 1.86 -12.54
C PRO A 36 10.13 0.53 -12.31
N ALA A 37 9.48 0.40 -11.16
CA ALA A 37 8.74 -0.82 -10.84
C ALA A 37 7.38 -0.84 -11.51
N HIS A 38 7.06 -1.97 -12.15
CA HIS A 38 5.72 -2.27 -12.66
C HIS A 38 5.10 -3.49 -11.97
N THR A 39 5.95 -4.29 -11.34
CA THR A 39 5.59 -5.46 -10.55
C THR A 39 6.62 -5.63 -9.45
N VAL A 40 6.14 -5.89 -8.24
CA VAL A 40 6.94 -6.10 -7.04
C VAL A 40 6.50 -7.39 -6.36
N GLU A 41 7.47 -8.16 -5.87
CA GLU A 41 7.28 -9.33 -5.02
C GLU A 41 7.65 -8.99 -3.58
N VAL A 42 6.80 -9.37 -2.63
CA VAL A 42 7.08 -9.30 -1.20
C VAL A 42 7.90 -10.52 -0.81
N LEU A 43 9.18 -10.32 -0.50
CA LEU A 43 10.09 -11.39 -0.11
C LEU A 43 9.97 -11.75 1.38
N GLU A 44 9.71 -10.76 2.23
CA GLU A 44 9.75 -10.90 3.69
C GLU A 44 8.94 -9.77 4.36
N LEU A 45 8.23 -10.10 5.44
CA LEU A 45 7.49 -9.20 6.32
C LEU A 45 7.82 -9.56 7.77
N ASP A 46 8.74 -8.81 8.38
CA ASP A 46 9.32 -9.14 9.69
C ASP A 46 8.25 -9.15 10.80
N ASP A 47 7.92 -10.32 11.35
CA ASP A 47 6.89 -10.50 12.39
C ASP A 47 5.45 -10.03 12.02
N TRP A 48 5.21 -9.64 10.77
CA TRP A 48 3.89 -9.21 10.27
C TRP A 48 3.31 -10.26 9.31
N THR A 49 2.03 -10.60 9.50
CA THR A 49 1.33 -11.51 8.58
C THR A 49 1.06 -10.89 7.20
N SER A 50 0.93 -9.57 7.14
CA SER A 50 0.61 -8.83 5.91
C SER A 50 0.84 -7.32 6.08
N LEU A 51 1.26 -6.65 5.00
CA LEU A 51 1.22 -5.20 4.87
C LEU A 51 0.05 -4.80 3.96
N GLY A 52 -1.01 -4.26 4.56
CA GLY A 52 -2.30 -4.08 3.89
C GLY A 52 -2.91 -5.43 3.53
N ARG A 53 -3.06 -5.71 2.23
CA ARG A 53 -3.56 -7.00 1.72
C ARG A 53 -2.47 -7.94 1.20
N TYR A 54 -1.20 -7.56 1.30
CA TYR A 54 -0.07 -8.29 0.71
C TYR A 54 0.71 -9.02 1.81
N GLY A 55 0.83 -10.34 1.69
CA GLY A 55 1.65 -11.20 2.54
C GLY A 55 2.98 -11.58 1.89
N GLU A 56 3.82 -12.31 2.61
CA GLU A 56 5.06 -12.87 2.07
C GLU A 56 4.77 -13.80 0.87
N GLY A 57 5.56 -13.66 -0.19
CA GLY A 57 5.40 -14.38 -1.46
C GLY A 57 4.35 -13.78 -2.39
N ASP A 58 3.58 -12.77 -1.95
CA ASP A 58 2.65 -12.09 -2.84
C ASP A 58 3.39 -11.24 -3.87
N THR A 59 2.88 -11.27 -5.09
CA THR A 59 3.30 -10.37 -6.17
C THR A 59 2.17 -9.42 -6.48
N PHE A 60 2.49 -8.13 -6.62
CA PHE A 60 1.53 -7.10 -6.98
C PHE A 60 2.07 -6.19 -8.07
N ARG A 61 1.15 -5.69 -8.89
CA ARG A 61 1.46 -4.69 -9.91
C ARG A 61 1.41 -3.30 -9.29
N THR A 62 2.35 -2.45 -9.67
CA THR A 62 2.58 -1.15 -9.02
C THR A 62 3.20 -0.16 -10.01
N PHE A 63 3.39 1.07 -9.57
CA PHE A 63 4.19 2.09 -10.25
C PHE A 63 4.94 2.91 -9.20
N CYS A 64 6.10 3.41 -9.60
CA CYS A 64 6.86 4.38 -8.83
C CYS A 64 6.07 5.69 -8.71
N LEU A 65 5.96 6.24 -7.51
CA LEU A 65 5.30 7.53 -7.32
C LEU A 65 6.26 8.69 -7.65
N GLU A 66 7.44 8.70 -7.02
CA GLU A 66 8.50 9.67 -7.28
C GLU A 66 9.38 9.25 -8.47
N SER A 67 9.98 10.21 -9.16
CA SER A 67 10.90 10.00 -10.31
C SER A 67 12.39 9.99 -9.91
N GLY A 68 12.71 10.68 -8.81
CA GLY A 68 14.07 10.85 -8.29
C GLY A 68 14.49 9.84 -7.22
N GLU A 69 13.58 8.98 -6.78
CA GLU A 69 13.82 8.01 -5.72
C GLU A 69 14.03 6.60 -6.27
N TYR A 70 14.69 5.74 -5.49
CA TYR A 70 14.93 4.35 -5.91
C TYR A 70 14.86 3.40 -4.73
N PHE A 71 14.20 2.26 -4.92
CA PHE A 71 14.40 1.09 -4.07
C PHE A 71 15.38 0.12 -4.73
N ARG A 72 16.04 -0.71 -3.92
CA ARG A 72 16.96 -1.75 -4.39
C ARG A 72 16.30 -3.10 -4.17
N SER A 73 16.22 -3.89 -5.24
CA SER A 73 15.70 -5.25 -5.16
C SER A 73 16.43 -6.06 -4.09
N GLY A 74 15.67 -6.77 -3.24
CA GLY A 74 16.18 -7.58 -2.15
C GLY A 74 16.62 -6.81 -0.91
N ARG A 75 16.50 -5.47 -0.88
CA ARG A 75 16.78 -4.65 0.30
C ARG A 75 15.53 -4.54 1.19
N THR A 76 15.79 -4.45 2.49
CA THR A 76 14.79 -4.27 3.53
C THR A 76 14.53 -2.78 3.78
N TYR A 77 13.26 -2.43 3.96
CA TYR A 77 12.74 -1.10 4.19
C TYR A 77 11.73 -1.11 5.33
N TYR A 78 11.58 0.02 6.01
CA TYR A 78 10.39 0.30 6.79
C TYR A 78 9.28 0.76 5.85
N ALA A 79 8.05 0.40 6.14
CA ALA A 79 6.92 0.74 5.29
C ALA A 79 5.66 1.13 6.06
N ASP A 80 4.91 2.05 5.47
CA ASP A 80 3.60 2.47 5.93
C ASP A 80 2.66 2.65 4.73
N ILE A 81 1.37 2.45 4.95
CA ILE A 81 0.35 2.62 3.92
C ILE A 81 -0.47 3.86 4.24
N SER A 82 -0.44 4.83 3.33
CA SER A 82 -1.16 6.09 3.51
C SER A 82 -1.87 6.53 2.22
N THR A 83 -2.51 7.70 2.26
CA THR A 83 -3.21 8.30 1.12
C THR A 83 -2.35 9.31 0.35
N ALA A 84 -1.06 9.39 0.64
CA ALA A 84 -0.16 10.42 0.17
C ALA A 84 1.29 9.93 0.10
N ALA A 85 2.11 10.58 -0.73
CA ALA A 85 3.56 10.46 -0.63
C ALA A 85 4.02 11.25 0.61
N VAL A 86 4.98 10.70 1.35
CA VAL A 86 5.51 11.34 2.56
C VAL A 86 7.02 11.48 2.46
N MET A 87 7.46 12.70 2.15
CA MET A 87 8.82 13.13 2.44
C MET A 87 9.03 13.14 3.96
N GLY A 88 9.70 12.10 4.46
CA GLY A 88 10.08 11.95 5.87
C GLY A 88 10.75 13.21 6.44
N GLY A 89 10.02 13.94 7.29
CA GLY A 89 10.52 15.04 8.11
C GLY A 89 9.97 16.44 7.80
N GLU A 90 9.30 16.65 6.67
CA GLU A 90 8.65 17.92 6.33
C GLU A 90 7.13 17.81 6.51
N SER A 91 6.45 18.88 6.91
CA SER A 91 5.01 18.89 7.19
C SER A 91 4.13 18.86 5.92
N VAL A 92 4.70 18.51 4.77
CA VAL A 92 4.03 18.52 3.47
C VAL A 92 3.92 17.08 2.99
N SER A 93 2.81 16.46 3.38
CA SER A 93 2.28 15.27 2.72
C SER A 93 1.80 15.68 1.33
N ASP A 94 2.24 15.01 0.27
CA ASP A 94 1.73 15.25 -1.09
C ASP A 94 0.56 14.29 -1.37
N PRO A 95 -0.70 14.75 -1.31
CA PRO A 95 -1.85 13.87 -1.46
C PRO A 95 -1.90 13.29 -2.86
N LEU A 96 -2.08 11.97 -2.95
CA LEU A 96 -2.18 11.28 -4.22
C LEU A 96 -3.28 11.89 -5.12
N ASP A 97 -2.96 12.21 -6.36
CA ASP A 97 -3.93 12.80 -7.30
C ASP A 97 -5.02 11.77 -7.67
N GLU A 98 -6.29 12.20 -7.65
CA GLU A 98 -7.42 11.34 -8.00
C GLU A 98 -7.37 10.82 -9.45
N LYS A 99 -6.72 11.56 -10.37
CA LYS A 99 -6.45 11.13 -11.75
C LYS A 99 -5.41 10.01 -11.78
N THR A 100 -4.41 10.03 -10.89
CA THR A 100 -3.46 8.92 -10.73
C THR A 100 -4.16 7.68 -10.21
N ALA A 101 -5.02 7.84 -9.20
CA ALA A 101 -5.83 6.74 -8.69
C ALA A 101 -6.76 6.15 -9.76
N TYR A 102 -7.33 6.98 -10.65
CA TYR A 102 -8.11 6.52 -11.80
C TYR A 102 -7.27 5.65 -12.74
N ILE A 103 -6.11 6.14 -13.19
CA ILE A 103 -5.22 5.42 -14.11
C ILE A 103 -4.78 4.09 -13.50
N TYR A 104 -4.33 4.10 -12.25
CA TYR A 104 -3.86 2.89 -11.58
C TYR A 104 -4.99 1.86 -11.39
N THR A 105 -6.19 2.31 -11.00
CA THR A 105 -7.36 1.41 -10.89
C THR A 105 -7.68 0.72 -12.22
N ARG A 106 -7.72 1.48 -13.32
CA ARG A 106 -7.99 0.96 -14.67
C ARG A 106 -6.90 -0.02 -15.13
N TYR A 107 -5.63 0.30 -14.85
CA TYR A 107 -4.50 -0.59 -15.12
C TYR A 107 -4.61 -1.92 -14.36
N ILE A 108 -4.91 -1.87 -13.06
CA ILE A 108 -5.10 -3.08 -12.23
C ILE A 108 -6.32 -3.89 -12.71
N ASN A 109 -7.36 -3.25 -13.22
CA ASN A 109 -8.49 -3.94 -13.84
C ASN A 109 -8.20 -4.51 -15.24
N GLY A 110 -7.00 -4.29 -15.79
CA GLY A 110 -6.60 -4.80 -17.10
C GLY A 110 -7.19 -4.00 -18.28
N GLU A 111 -7.74 -2.82 -18.02
CA GLU A 111 -8.39 -1.98 -19.03
C GLU A 111 -7.38 -1.31 -19.98
N TYR A 112 -6.10 -1.29 -19.58
CA TYR A 112 -4.97 -0.81 -20.38
C TYR A 112 -4.15 -1.96 -20.98
N ALA A 113 -4.77 -3.11 -21.26
CA ALA A 113 -4.11 -4.20 -21.98
C ALA A 113 -3.57 -3.69 -23.34
N GLY A 114 -2.26 -3.83 -23.55
CA GLY A 114 -1.58 -3.38 -24.77
C GLY A 114 -1.03 -1.94 -24.71
N VAL A 115 -1.28 -1.21 -23.62
CA VAL A 115 -0.59 0.06 -23.32
C VAL A 115 0.76 -0.27 -22.66
N SER A 116 1.81 0.47 -23.04
CA SER A 116 3.13 0.32 -22.43
C SER A 116 3.12 0.73 -20.96
N GLU A 117 3.69 -0.09 -20.07
CA GLU A 117 3.82 0.26 -18.65
C GLU A 117 4.66 1.52 -18.44
N LEU A 118 5.61 1.80 -19.35
CA LEU A 118 6.36 3.05 -19.34
C LEU A 118 5.47 4.26 -19.65
N ASP A 119 4.46 4.11 -20.52
CA ASP A 119 3.53 5.21 -20.81
C ASP A 119 2.59 5.45 -19.62
N VAL A 120 2.20 4.39 -18.90
CA VAL A 120 1.46 4.51 -17.64
C VAL A 120 2.31 5.20 -16.57
N GLN A 121 3.57 4.76 -16.38
CA GLN A 121 4.51 5.37 -15.44
C GLN A 121 4.73 6.86 -15.71
N LYS A 122 4.91 7.25 -16.97
CA LYS A 122 5.08 8.65 -17.35
C LYS A 122 3.81 9.49 -17.19
N ALA A 123 2.63 8.89 -17.38
CA ALA A 123 1.37 9.57 -17.10
C ALA A 123 1.19 9.83 -15.60
N ILE A 124 1.56 8.86 -14.76
CA ILE A 124 1.56 9.00 -13.30
C ILE A 124 2.51 10.11 -12.88
N TRP A 125 3.77 10.07 -13.31
CA TRP A 125 4.71 11.16 -13.00
C TRP A 125 4.22 12.53 -13.48
N TYR A 126 3.56 12.62 -14.63
CA TYR A 126 3.00 13.91 -15.06
C TYR A 126 1.89 14.42 -14.13
N LEU A 127 1.07 13.53 -13.57
CA LEU A 127 -0.05 13.90 -12.71
C LEU A 127 0.39 14.27 -11.29
N GLU A 128 1.48 13.68 -10.81
CA GLU A 128 2.11 13.98 -9.52
C GLU A 128 3.19 15.08 -9.64
N ASP A 129 3.27 15.80 -10.77
CA ASP A 129 4.26 16.88 -11.02
C ASP A 129 5.74 16.44 -10.92
N GLU A 130 6.01 15.19 -11.29
CA GLU A 130 7.33 14.56 -11.22
C GLU A 130 8.15 14.70 -12.52
N ASP A 131 9.47 14.75 -12.35
CA ASP A 131 10.42 14.86 -13.47
C ASP A 131 10.29 13.67 -14.44
N GLY A 132 10.32 13.98 -15.74
CA GLY A 132 10.19 12.96 -16.80
C GLY A 132 8.75 12.48 -17.05
N GLY A 133 7.76 13.06 -16.37
CA GLY A 133 6.34 12.90 -16.69
C GLY A 133 6.00 13.33 -18.13
N VAL A 134 5.02 12.66 -18.73
CA VAL A 134 4.52 12.99 -20.08
C VAL A 134 2.99 13.12 -20.07
N ASN A 135 2.50 14.26 -20.55
CA ASN A 135 1.08 14.47 -20.83
C ASN A 135 0.63 13.66 -22.06
N ASN A 136 0.24 12.41 -21.84
CA ASN A 136 -0.22 11.50 -22.88
C ASN A 136 -1.75 11.31 -22.84
N SER A 137 -2.27 10.38 -23.65
CA SER A 137 -3.71 10.13 -23.74
C SER A 137 -4.33 9.66 -22.42
N LEU A 138 -3.57 8.98 -21.55
CA LEU A 138 -4.07 8.49 -20.26
C LEU A 138 -4.35 9.65 -19.30
N VAL A 139 -3.50 10.68 -19.30
CA VAL A 139 -3.70 11.92 -18.54
C VAL A 139 -4.99 12.62 -18.98
N SER A 140 -5.19 12.71 -20.30
CA SER A 140 -6.40 13.33 -20.87
C SER A 140 -7.67 12.53 -20.54
N GLU A 141 -7.59 11.19 -20.58
CA GLU A 141 -8.69 10.29 -20.19
C GLU A 141 -9.06 10.47 -18.72
N ALA A 142 -8.06 10.48 -17.83
CA ALA A 142 -8.27 10.65 -16.39
C ALA A 142 -8.87 12.03 -16.07
N ALA A 143 -8.35 13.10 -16.69
CA ALA A 143 -8.89 14.44 -16.54
C ALA A 143 -10.35 14.55 -17.02
N ALA A 144 -10.72 13.86 -18.11
CA ALA A 144 -12.10 13.80 -18.58
C ALA A 144 -13.01 13.03 -17.62
N ALA A 145 -12.54 11.92 -17.05
CA ALA A 145 -13.30 11.13 -16.08
C ALA A 145 -13.60 11.93 -14.79
N VAL A 146 -12.60 12.65 -14.28
CA VAL A 146 -12.75 13.50 -13.10
C VAL A 146 -13.66 14.72 -13.38
N SER A 147 -13.40 15.46 -14.46
CA SER A 147 -14.18 16.67 -14.78
C SER A 147 -15.65 16.38 -15.12
N SER A 148 -15.95 15.19 -15.64
CA SER A 148 -17.34 14.75 -15.88
C SER A 148 -18.04 14.20 -14.63
N GLY A 149 -17.31 14.02 -13.52
CA GLY A 149 -17.82 13.37 -12.30
C GLY A 149 -17.97 11.85 -12.41
N ALA A 150 -17.42 11.23 -13.46
CA ALA A 150 -17.39 9.77 -13.61
C ALA A 150 -16.40 9.10 -12.65
N TRP A 151 -15.43 9.87 -12.13
CA TRP A 151 -14.49 9.47 -11.09
C TRP A 151 -14.32 10.58 -10.05
N SER A 152 -14.07 10.21 -8.81
CA SER A 152 -13.76 11.15 -7.73
C SER A 152 -12.98 10.47 -6.62
N GLY A 153 -11.98 11.16 -6.06
CA GLY A 153 -11.13 10.69 -4.97
C GLY A 153 -10.21 9.53 -5.37
N ILE A 154 -9.57 8.95 -4.35
CA ILE A 154 -8.53 7.92 -4.56
C ILE A 154 -9.04 6.47 -4.43
N GLY A 155 -10.31 6.29 -4.04
CA GLY A 155 -10.92 4.97 -3.87
C GLY A 155 -10.10 4.04 -2.96
N ASP A 156 -9.77 2.86 -3.48
CA ASP A 156 -8.96 1.83 -2.80
C ASP A 156 -7.46 1.93 -3.07
N VAL A 157 -7.02 2.96 -3.81
CA VAL A 157 -5.60 3.19 -4.10
C VAL A 157 -4.93 3.84 -2.92
N ARG A 158 -3.75 3.34 -2.55
CA ARG A 158 -2.90 3.87 -1.48
C ARG A 158 -1.45 3.95 -1.93
N VAL A 159 -0.67 4.70 -1.17
CA VAL A 159 0.77 4.79 -1.32
C VAL A 159 1.41 3.91 -0.25
N MET A 160 2.21 2.94 -0.68
CA MET A 160 3.13 2.23 0.20
C MET A 160 4.42 3.05 0.23
N ASN A 161 4.59 3.78 1.33
CA ASN A 161 5.74 4.63 1.55
C ASN A 161 6.91 3.77 2.05
N LEU A 162 8.12 3.97 1.52
CA LEU A 162 9.30 3.17 1.87
C LEU A 162 10.43 4.02 2.46
N TRP A 163 10.99 3.58 3.59
CA TRP A 163 12.10 4.28 4.25
C TRP A 163 13.24 3.34 4.65
N GLN A 164 14.45 3.88 4.68
CA GLN A 164 15.66 3.15 5.05
C GLN A 164 15.87 3.10 6.57
N CYS A 165 15.27 4.03 7.32
CA CYS A 165 15.48 4.19 8.75
C CYS A 165 14.16 4.54 9.47
N TYR A 166 14.01 4.04 10.70
CA TYR A 166 12.93 4.37 11.63
C TYR A 166 13.50 4.58 13.03
N ASP A 167 13.16 5.69 13.68
CA ASP A 167 13.52 5.98 15.06
C ASP A 167 12.33 5.68 15.99
N PRO A 168 12.37 4.59 16.78
CA PRO A 168 11.29 4.22 17.68
C PRO A 168 11.13 5.15 18.89
N GLN A 169 12.10 6.03 19.18
CA GLN A 169 11.99 6.98 20.30
C GLN A 169 11.14 8.20 19.92
N THR A 170 11.22 8.60 18.65
CA THR A 170 10.51 9.77 18.11
C THR A 170 9.34 9.40 17.20
N ASP A 171 9.21 8.12 16.86
CA ASP A 171 8.23 7.60 15.89
C ASP A 171 8.36 8.27 14.52
N THR A 172 9.61 8.40 14.05
CA THR A 172 9.93 9.09 12.79
C THR A 172 10.63 8.20 11.78
N TYR A 173 10.26 8.36 10.52
CA TYR A 173 10.89 7.69 9.38
C TYR A 173 11.89 8.62 8.69
N SER A 174 12.97 8.05 8.14
CA SER A 174 13.97 8.81 7.38
C SER A 174 14.70 7.93 6.34
N GLY A 175 15.39 8.60 5.42
CA GLY A 175 16.10 7.95 4.33
C GLY A 175 15.14 7.40 3.29
N TRP A 176 14.53 8.30 2.52
CA TRP A 176 13.51 8.00 1.52
C TRP A 176 13.95 6.93 0.52
N ALA A 177 12.98 6.15 0.07
CA ALA A 177 13.13 5.14 -0.95
C ALA A 177 11.83 5.12 -1.76
N GLN A 178 11.95 4.67 -3.01
CA GLN A 178 10.87 4.77 -3.98
C GLN A 178 9.52 4.21 -3.48
N ASP A 179 8.58 5.12 -3.27
CA ASP A 179 7.20 4.81 -2.93
C ASP A 179 6.47 4.08 -4.07
N GLN A 180 5.55 3.19 -3.68
CA GLN A 180 4.85 2.28 -4.59
C GLN A 180 3.33 2.48 -4.51
N LEU A 181 2.66 2.55 -5.66
CA LEU A 181 1.19 2.51 -5.70
C LEU A 181 0.67 1.11 -5.39
N ILE A 182 -0.32 1.02 -4.50
CA ILE A 182 -0.95 -0.24 -4.11
C ILE A 182 -2.45 -0.12 -4.01
N THR A 183 -3.12 -1.27 -3.91
CA THR A 183 -4.56 -1.35 -3.58
C THR A 183 -4.72 -1.99 -2.22
N VAL A 184 -5.62 -1.47 -1.37
CA VAL A 184 -5.91 -2.08 -0.06
C VAL A 184 -7.06 -3.08 -0.09
N SER A 185 -7.88 -3.07 -1.13
CA SER A 185 -8.96 -4.03 -1.34
C SER A 185 -8.73 -4.81 -2.63
N VAL A 186 -9.41 -5.96 -2.79
CA VAL A 186 -9.55 -6.58 -4.12
C VAL A 186 -10.57 -5.77 -4.91
N ILE A 187 -10.09 -5.02 -5.91
CA ILE A 187 -10.97 -4.29 -6.83
C ILE A 187 -11.76 -5.33 -7.62
N PRO A 188 -13.10 -5.43 -7.45
CA PRO A 188 -13.89 -6.40 -8.18
C PRO A 188 -13.84 -6.01 -9.65
N ALA A 189 -13.27 -6.88 -10.50
CA ALA A 189 -13.30 -6.67 -11.93
C ALA A 189 -14.77 -6.45 -12.36
N PRO A 190 -15.13 -5.34 -13.03
CA PRO A 190 -16.51 -5.05 -13.41
C PRO A 190 -17.18 -6.21 -14.19
N SER A 191 -16.37 -6.96 -14.93
CA SER A 191 -16.79 -8.15 -15.68
C SER A 191 -17.22 -9.34 -14.81
N ALA A 192 -16.71 -9.49 -13.59
CA ALA A 192 -17.09 -10.59 -12.70
C ALA A 192 -18.54 -10.44 -12.20
N ILE A 193 -18.98 -9.21 -11.96
CA ILE A 193 -20.37 -8.89 -11.58
C ILE A 193 -21.31 -9.13 -12.78
N MET A 194 -20.85 -8.78 -13.99
CA MET A 194 -21.62 -9.02 -15.20
C MET A 194 -21.74 -10.52 -15.54
N LEU A 195 -20.64 -11.27 -15.46
CA LEU A 195 -20.62 -12.72 -15.73
C LEU A 195 -21.45 -13.51 -14.71
N SER A 196 -21.38 -13.16 -13.43
CA SER A 196 -22.23 -13.78 -12.41
C SER A 196 -23.72 -13.52 -12.66
N SER A 197 -24.07 -12.30 -13.07
CA SER A 197 -25.44 -11.95 -13.46
C SER A 197 -25.91 -12.75 -14.67
N VAL A 198 -25.09 -12.86 -15.72
CA VAL A 198 -25.40 -13.66 -16.92
C VAL A 198 -25.51 -15.16 -16.58
N GLY A 199 -24.61 -15.67 -15.75
CA GLY A 199 -24.62 -17.06 -15.30
C GLY A 199 -25.91 -17.42 -14.53
N LEU A 200 -26.36 -16.56 -13.63
CA LEU A 200 -27.60 -16.76 -12.88
C LEU A 200 -28.85 -16.73 -13.79
N LEU A 201 -28.88 -15.84 -14.79
CA LEU A 201 -29.95 -15.78 -15.78
C LEU A 201 -29.98 -17.04 -16.67
N ALA A 202 -28.82 -17.51 -17.13
CA ALA A 202 -28.70 -18.72 -17.94
C ALA A 202 -29.14 -19.98 -17.17
N VAL A 203 -28.73 -20.13 -15.91
CA VAL A 203 -29.16 -21.25 -15.04
C VAL A 203 -30.67 -21.21 -14.80
N ARG A 204 -31.25 -20.03 -14.55
CA ARG A 204 -32.70 -19.87 -14.37
C ARG A 204 -33.47 -20.25 -15.63
N TRP A 205 -32.99 -19.88 -16.81
CA TRP A 205 -33.59 -20.24 -18.09
C TRP A 205 -33.52 -21.75 -18.38
N LEU A 206 -32.37 -22.38 -18.13
CA LEU A 206 -32.20 -23.83 -18.27
C LEU A 206 -33.12 -24.62 -17.32
N ARG A 207 -33.30 -24.15 -16.07
CA ARG A 207 -34.24 -24.78 -15.12
C ARG A 207 -35.71 -24.66 -15.55
N ARG A 208 -36.10 -23.58 -16.22
CA ARG A 208 -37.45 -23.42 -16.77
C ARG A 208 -37.72 -24.42 -17.89
N ARG A 209 -36.71 -24.76 -18.70
CA ARG A 209 -36.83 -25.74 -19.79
C ARG A 209 -36.92 -27.19 -19.33
N LYS A 210 -36.44 -27.54 -18.13
CA LYS A 210 -36.54 -28.91 -17.57
C LYS A 210 -37.83 -29.18 -16.81
N ARG A 211 -38.71 -28.18 -16.66
CA ARG A 211 -40.01 -28.29 -15.96
C ARG A 211 -41.21 -28.29 -16.92
N LEU A 212 -40.96 -28.23 -18.23
CA LEU A 212 -41.91 -28.46 -19.32
C LEU A 212 -41.58 -29.81 -19.95
#